data_AF-A0A2W2JB59-F1
#
_entry.id   AF-A0A2W2JB59-F1
#
_cell.length_a   1.000
_cell.length_b   1.000
_cell.length_c   1.000
_cell.angle_alpha   90.00
_cell.angle_beta   90.00
_cell.angle_gamma   90.00
#
_symmetry.space_group_name_H-M   'P 1'
#
loop_
_entity.id
_entity.type
_entity.pdbx_description
1 polymer ?
#
loop_
_entity_poly.entity_id
_entity_poly.type
_entity_poly.pdbx_seq_one_letter_code
_entity_poly.pdbx_strand_id
1 'polypeptide(L)'
;MDETEFWELIDSSREAAEGDPEEQADLLVERLLGCDPEVILDFARHFESRYNRAYRWDVWGAAWVLLDGASDDAFDFFRCWLIGQGREVFEGALHDPDSLADLLGDFDEEIDGDGEELGYAADEAYEQ
;
A
#
# COMPACT_ATOMS: atom_id res chain seq x y z
N MET A 1 10.71 -9.01 10.80
CA MET A 1 9.57 -8.43 11.55
C MET A 1 8.38 -9.35 11.47
N ASP A 2 7.48 -9.27 12.43
CA ASP A 2 6.19 -9.94 12.35
C ASP A 2 5.11 -9.09 11.66
N GLU A 3 3.93 -9.69 11.45
CA GLU A 3 2.82 -9.03 10.77
C GLU A 3 2.28 -7.80 11.54
N THR A 4 2.36 -7.79 12.86
CA THR A 4 1.89 -6.65 13.66
C THR A 4 2.83 -5.47 13.46
N GLU A 5 4.14 -5.71 13.56
CA GLU A 5 5.19 -4.70 13.32
C GLU A 5 5.10 -4.14 11.89
N PHE A 6 4.82 -4.98 10.89
CA PHE A 6 4.59 -4.53 9.50
C PHE A 6 3.45 -3.52 9.42
N TRP A 7 2.29 -3.83 9.99
CA TRP A 7 1.13 -2.94 9.93
C TRP A 7 1.34 -1.66 10.75
N GLU A 8 2.01 -1.74 11.90
CA GLU A 8 2.39 -0.56 12.69
C GLU A 8 3.30 0.38 11.90
N LEU A 9 4.25 -0.14 11.11
CA LEU A 9 5.09 0.67 10.24
C LEU A 9 4.30 1.38 9.14
N ILE A 10 3.39 0.66 8.47
CA ILE A 10 2.52 1.20 7.42
C ILE A 10 1.60 2.29 7.99
N ASP A 11 0.91 2.02 9.10
CA ASP A 11 -0.05 2.95 9.69
C ASP A 11 0.67 4.23 10.17
N SER A 12 1.79 4.07 10.89
CA SER A 12 2.53 5.22 11.38
C SER A 12 3.26 6.00 10.28
N SER A 13 3.56 5.41 9.11
CA SER A 13 4.11 6.16 7.97
C SER A 13 3.00 6.92 7.25
N ARG A 14 1.83 6.30 7.06
CA ARG A 14 0.65 6.97 6.50
C ARG A 14 0.25 8.20 7.32
N GLU A 15 0.17 8.05 8.65
CA GLU A 15 -0.17 9.15 9.54
C GLU A 15 0.84 10.30 9.48
N ALA A 16 2.13 9.98 9.33
CA ALA A 16 3.19 10.99 9.25
C ALA A 16 3.23 11.69 7.88
N ALA A 17 2.83 11.01 6.81
CA ALA A 17 2.70 11.56 5.45
C ALA A 17 1.37 12.30 5.20
N GLU A 18 0.51 12.42 6.22
CA GLU A 18 -0.82 13.04 6.10
C GLU A 18 -1.69 12.44 4.97
N GLY A 19 -1.45 11.17 4.61
CA GLY A 19 -2.16 10.46 3.55
C GLY A 19 -1.49 10.48 2.17
N ASP A 20 -0.39 11.22 1.99
CA ASP A 20 0.35 11.25 0.72
C ASP A 20 1.17 9.95 0.52
N PRO A 21 0.97 9.20 -0.58
CA PRO A 21 1.64 7.92 -0.79
C PRO A 21 3.12 8.03 -1.15
N GLU A 22 3.55 9.13 -1.80
CA GLU A 22 4.95 9.36 -2.15
C GLU A 22 5.75 9.68 -0.88
N GLU A 23 5.24 10.61 -0.05
CA GLU A 23 5.84 10.92 1.25
C GLU A 23 5.80 9.71 2.20
N GLN A 24 4.75 8.89 2.13
CA GLN A 24 4.68 7.64 2.90
C GLN A 24 5.80 6.66 2.49
N ALA A 25 6.10 6.54 1.19
CA ALA A 25 7.15 5.67 0.68
C ALA A 25 8.53 6.14 1.18
N ASP A 26 8.84 7.43 1.07
CA ASP A 26 10.08 8.02 1.60
C ASP A 26 10.26 7.73 3.10
N LEU A 27 9.20 7.92 3.89
CA LEU A 27 9.22 7.64 5.33
C LEU A 27 9.40 6.14 5.63
N LEU A 28 8.87 5.26 4.79
CA LEU A 28 9.10 3.81 4.92
C LEU A 28 10.56 3.47 4.64
N VAL A 29 11.15 4.02 3.57
CA VAL A 29 12.58 3.85 3.26
C VAL A 29 13.43 4.31 4.44
N GLU A 30 13.22 5.53 4.95
CA GLU A 30 13.99 6.06 6.09
C GLU A 30 13.93 5.16 7.33
N ARG A 31 12.76 4.61 7.64
CA ARG A 31 12.57 3.73 8.81
C ARG A 31 13.21 2.35 8.59
N LEU A 32 13.11 1.82 7.38
CA LEU A 32 13.70 0.53 7.01
C LEU A 32 15.23 0.60 6.96
N LEU A 33 15.82 1.72 6.56
CA LEU A 33 17.28 1.95 6.62
C LEU A 33 17.85 1.86 8.04
N GLY A 34 17.02 2.11 9.06
CA GLY A 34 17.39 1.94 10.46
C GLY A 34 17.36 0.49 10.96
N CYS A 35 16.91 -0.46 10.14
CA CYS A 35 16.67 -1.85 10.52
C CYS A 35 17.76 -2.78 10.00
N ASP A 36 17.88 -3.97 10.61
CA ASP A 36 18.76 -5.02 10.10
C ASP A 36 18.24 -5.58 8.76
N PRO A 37 19.11 -6.04 7.83
CA PRO A 37 18.69 -6.56 6.52
C PRO A 37 17.66 -7.71 6.58
N GLU A 38 17.71 -8.55 7.61
CA GLU A 38 16.72 -9.61 7.82
C GLU A 38 15.32 -9.04 8.11
N VAL A 39 15.25 -7.90 8.81
CA VAL A 39 13.99 -7.20 9.12
C VAL A 39 13.40 -6.58 7.86
N ILE A 40 14.23 -5.97 7.00
CA ILE A 40 13.81 -5.43 5.69
C ILE A 40 13.27 -6.56 4.79
N LEU A 41 13.94 -7.71 4.76
CA LEU A 41 13.45 -8.87 4.00
C LEU A 41 12.08 -9.37 4.48
N ASP A 42 11.84 -9.37 5.79
CA ASP A 42 10.55 -9.76 6.33
C ASP A 42 9.45 -8.74 6.00
N PHE A 43 9.76 -7.45 5.99
CA PHE A 43 8.84 -6.41 5.49
C PHE A 43 8.46 -6.69 4.03
N ALA A 44 9.45 -6.92 3.16
CA ALA A 44 9.23 -7.23 1.75
C ALA A 44 8.33 -8.45 1.56
N ARG A 45 8.56 -9.53 2.33
CA ARG A 45 7.69 -10.73 2.30
C ARG A 45 6.26 -10.44 2.72
N HIS A 46 6.07 -9.61 3.74
CA HIS A 46 4.74 -9.23 4.19
C HIS A 46 4.02 -8.39 3.15
N PHE A 47 4.72 -7.43 2.53
CA PHE A 47 4.20 -6.61 1.44
C PHE A 47 3.82 -7.47 0.23
N GLU A 48 4.74 -8.30 -0.27
CA GLU A 48 4.52 -9.21 -1.41
C GLU A 48 3.33 -10.15 -1.18
N SER A 49 3.20 -10.69 0.04
CA SER A 49 2.06 -11.56 0.39
C SER A 49 0.72 -10.83 0.23
N ARG A 50 0.63 -9.56 0.63
CA ARG A 50 -0.57 -8.73 0.52
C ARG A 50 -0.82 -8.29 -0.92
N TYR A 51 0.23 -7.89 -1.62
CA TYR A 51 0.18 -7.54 -3.03
C TYR A 51 -0.45 -8.65 -3.86
N ASN A 52 -0.01 -9.90 -3.64
CA ASN A 52 -0.58 -11.09 -4.28
C ASN A 52 -2.02 -11.38 -3.83
N ARG A 53 -2.36 -11.19 -2.55
CA ARG A 53 -3.74 -11.38 -2.03
C ARG A 53 -4.75 -10.39 -2.63
N ALA A 54 -4.30 -9.17 -2.95
CA ALA A 54 -5.12 -8.13 -3.54
C ALA A 54 -5.34 -8.29 -5.05
N TYR A 55 -4.63 -9.21 -5.72
CA TYR A 55 -4.84 -9.50 -7.14
C TYR A 55 -6.15 -10.27 -7.36
N ARG A 56 -7.27 -9.56 -7.35
CA ARG A 56 -8.62 -10.11 -7.52
C ARG A 56 -9.47 -9.23 -8.43
N TRP A 57 -10.32 -9.86 -9.22
CA TRP A 57 -11.22 -9.17 -10.16
C TRP A 57 -12.20 -8.22 -9.48
N ASP A 58 -12.65 -8.54 -8.28
CA ASP A 58 -13.58 -7.70 -7.52
C ASP A 58 -12.89 -6.46 -6.96
N VAL A 59 -11.67 -6.60 -6.45
CA VAL A 59 -10.81 -5.46 -6.06
C VAL A 59 -10.46 -4.59 -7.28
N TRP A 60 -10.17 -5.19 -8.43
CA TRP A 60 -9.94 -4.43 -9.67
C TRP A 60 -11.21 -3.68 -10.11
N GLY A 61 -12.39 -4.29 -10.00
CA GLY A 61 -13.64 -3.60 -10.27
C GLY A 61 -13.84 -2.37 -9.39
N ALA A 62 -13.50 -2.45 -8.12
CA ALA A 62 -13.55 -1.31 -7.20
C ALA A 62 -12.49 -0.23 -7.55
N ALA A 63 -11.26 -0.65 -7.84
CA ALA A 63 -10.19 0.25 -8.30
C ALA A 63 -10.60 1.00 -9.57
N TRP A 64 -11.24 0.32 -10.53
CA TRP A 64 -11.75 0.93 -11.75
C TRP A 64 -12.76 2.05 -11.47
N VAL A 65 -13.61 1.88 -10.45
CA VAL A 65 -14.60 2.90 -10.08
C VAL A 65 -13.93 4.10 -9.41
N LEU A 66 -12.95 3.87 -8.54
CA LEU A 66 -12.21 4.95 -7.86
C LEU A 66 -11.35 5.77 -8.82
N LEU A 67 -10.67 5.11 -9.76
CA LEU A 67 -9.70 5.73 -10.67
C LEU A 67 -10.32 6.23 -12.00
N ASP A 68 -11.64 6.15 -12.18
CA ASP A 68 -12.35 6.34 -13.46
C ASP A 68 -11.75 5.49 -14.62
N GLY A 69 -11.18 4.34 -14.29
CA GLY A 69 -10.50 3.43 -15.20
C GLY A 69 -9.17 2.93 -14.64
N ALA A 70 -8.88 1.64 -14.82
CA ALA A 70 -7.64 1.05 -14.34
C ALA A 70 -7.04 0.10 -15.40
N SER A 71 -5.89 0.48 -15.95
CA SER A 71 -5.02 -0.44 -16.70
C SER A 71 -4.42 -1.51 -15.77
N ASP A 72 -3.71 -2.49 -16.34
CA ASP A 72 -2.95 -3.45 -15.54
C ASP A 72 -1.95 -2.73 -14.60
N ASP A 73 -1.17 -1.77 -15.13
CA ASP A 73 -0.20 -1.00 -14.33
C ASP A 73 -0.87 -0.16 -13.24
N ALA A 74 -1.97 0.53 -13.57
CA ALA A 74 -2.71 1.31 -12.57
C ALA A 74 -3.29 0.42 -11.46
N PHE A 75 -3.69 -0.81 -11.79
CA PHE A 75 -4.14 -1.77 -10.79
C PHE A 75 -3.00 -2.31 -9.92
N ASP A 76 -1.80 -2.43 -10.47
CA ASP A 76 -0.60 -2.77 -9.70
C ASP A 76 -0.29 -1.68 -8.68
N PHE A 77 -0.31 -0.41 -9.08
CA PHE A 77 -0.08 0.74 -8.20
C PHE A 77 -1.17 0.88 -7.15
N PHE A 78 -2.43 0.69 -7.54
CA PHE A 78 -3.56 0.72 -6.61
C PHE A 78 -3.44 -0.33 -5.52
N ARG A 79 -2.95 -1.53 -5.83
CA ARG A 79 -2.75 -2.57 -4.81
C ARG A 79 -1.65 -2.20 -3.83
N CYS A 80 -0.59 -1.54 -4.27
CA CYS A 80 0.43 -1.00 -3.37
C CYS A 80 -0.13 0.12 -2.49
N TRP A 81 -0.90 1.05 -3.06
CA TRP A 81 -1.59 2.11 -2.31
C TRP A 81 -2.57 1.52 -1.29
N LEU A 82 -3.35 0.50 -1.65
CA LEU A 82 -4.30 -0.16 -0.76
C LEU A 82 -3.61 -0.82 0.45
N ILE A 83 -2.36 -1.30 0.27
CA ILE A 83 -1.54 -1.76 1.40
C ILE A 83 -1.14 -0.57 2.27
N GLY A 84 -0.72 0.55 1.67
CA GLY A 84 -0.39 1.81 2.34
C GLY A 84 -1.53 2.38 3.21
N GLN A 85 -2.78 2.14 2.82
CA GLN A 85 -3.99 2.49 3.58
C GLN A 85 -4.16 1.72 4.91
N GLY A 86 -3.25 0.78 5.20
CA GLY A 86 -3.18 0.10 6.48
C GLY A 86 -4.13 -1.09 6.60
N ARG A 87 -4.06 -1.75 7.75
CA ARG A 87 -4.66 -3.08 7.94
C ARG A 87 -6.17 -3.06 7.79
N GLU A 88 -6.83 -2.08 8.40
CA GLU A 88 -8.29 -2.02 8.46
C GLU A 88 -8.90 -1.85 7.07
N VAL A 89 -8.37 -0.88 6.30
CA VAL A 89 -8.83 -0.62 4.93
C VAL A 89 -8.49 -1.80 4.02
N PHE A 90 -7.25 -2.33 4.09
CA PHE A 90 -6.82 -3.44 3.25
C PHE A 90 -7.67 -4.70 3.49
N GLU A 91 -7.80 -5.16 4.75
CA GLU A 91 -8.57 -6.37 5.06
C GLU A 91 -10.08 -6.14 4.86
N GLY A 92 -10.57 -4.92 5.09
CA GLY A 92 -11.94 -4.51 4.77
C GLY A 92 -12.24 -4.66 3.28
N ALA A 93 -11.39 -4.11 2.42
CA ALA A 93 -11.50 -4.21 0.97
C ALA A 93 -11.41 -5.67 0.48
N LEU A 94 -10.60 -6.52 1.11
CA LEU A 94 -10.57 -7.94 0.75
C LEU A 94 -11.81 -8.71 1.23
N HIS A 95 -12.44 -8.26 2.31
CA HIS A 95 -13.68 -8.85 2.82
C HIS A 95 -14.89 -8.43 1.99
N ASP A 96 -14.99 -7.13 1.71
CA ASP A 96 -16.08 -6.48 0.99
C ASP A 96 -15.51 -5.40 0.04
N PRO A 97 -15.13 -5.75 -1.21
CA PRO A 97 -14.53 -4.81 -2.15
C PRO A 97 -15.41 -3.58 -2.45
N ASP A 98 -16.73 -3.71 -2.31
CA ASP A 98 -17.66 -2.60 -2.51
C ASP A 98 -17.47 -1.48 -1.46
N SER A 99 -16.88 -1.80 -0.29
CA SER A 99 -16.59 -0.79 0.75
C SER A 99 -15.54 0.23 0.30
N LEU A 100 -14.74 -0.08 -0.72
CA LEU A 100 -13.80 0.89 -1.31
C LEU A 100 -14.54 2.08 -1.94
N ALA A 101 -15.79 1.91 -2.35
CA ALA A 101 -16.60 3.01 -2.87
C ALA A 101 -16.89 4.09 -1.80
N ASP A 102 -16.77 3.77 -0.50
CA ASP A 102 -16.94 4.76 0.56
C ASP A 102 -15.81 5.82 0.56
N LEU A 103 -14.68 5.53 -0.10
CA LEU A 103 -13.56 6.45 -0.23
C LEU A 103 -13.79 7.52 -1.31
N LEU A 104 -14.74 7.33 -2.23
CA LEU A 104 -14.99 8.23 -3.37
C LEU A 104 -15.21 9.71 -2.99
N GLY A 105 -15.65 9.99 -1.77
CA GLY A 105 -15.90 11.35 -1.31
C GLY A 105 -14.62 12.18 -1.12
N ASP A 106 -13.54 11.52 -0.71
CA ASP A 106 -12.26 12.14 -0.34
C ASP A 106 -11.11 11.68 -1.25
N PHE A 107 -11.37 10.78 -2.20
CA PHE A 107 -10.38 10.21 -3.13
C PHE A 107 -9.94 11.24 -4.18
N ASP A 108 -8.65 11.54 -4.23
CA ASP A 108 -8.01 12.39 -5.23
C ASP A 108 -7.34 11.51 -6.30
N GLU A 109 -7.94 11.40 -7.49
CA GLU A 109 -7.41 10.55 -8.58
C GLU A 109 -6.01 10.94 -9.09
N GLU A 110 -5.49 12.13 -8.74
CA GLU A 110 -4.13 12.55 -9.09
C GLU A 110 -3.08 12.01 -8.10
N ILE A 111 -3.48 11.62 -6.89
CA ILE A 111 -2.59 11.24 -5.79
C ILE A 111 -2.96 9.85 -5.25
N ASP A 112 -4.23 9.65 -4.92
CA ASP A 112 -4.74 8.40 -4.38
C ASP A 112 -4.78 7.28 -5.42
N GLY A 113 -4.42 6.08 -4.99
CA GLY A 113 -4.33 4.91 -5.84
C GLY A 113 -3.02 4.80 -6.63
N ASP A 114 -2.17 5.83 -6.63
CA ASP A 114 -0.79 5.71 -7.10
C ASP A 114 0.13 5.35 -5.93
N GLY A 115 0.43 4.06 -5.80
CA GLY A 115 1.28 3.53 -4.74
C GLY A 115 2.55 2.88 -5.25
N GLU A 116 3.02 3.20 -6.46
CA GLU A 116 4.19 2.56 -7.07
C GLU A 116 5.39 2.53 -6.10
N GLU A 117 5.74 3.68 -5.54
CA GLU A 117 6.92 3.85 -4.66
C GLU A 117 6.82 3.05 -3.35
N LEU A 118 5.62 2.86 -2.82
CA LEU A 118 5.39 1.99 -1.65
C LEU A 118 5.82 0.55 -1.92
N GLY A 119 5.68 0.09 -3.17
CA GLY A 119 6.11 -1.23 -3.61
C GLY A 119 7.63 -1.38 -3.65
N TYR A 120 8.37 -0.29 -3.89
CA TYR A 120 9.83 -0.30 -4.00
C TYR A 120 10.57 0.02 -2.69
N ALA A 121 9.88 0.58 -1.69
CA ALA A 121 10.51 1.05 -0.45
C ALA A 121 11.43 0.02 0.24
N ALA A 122 11.08 -1.27 0.20
CA ALA A 122 11.89 -2.32 0.80
C ALA A 122 13.16 -2.63 0.00
N ASP A 123 13.06 -2.65 -1.32
CA ASP A 123 14.19 -2.89 -2.22
C ASP A 123 15.15 -1.72 -2.17
N GLU A 124 14.64 -0.48 -2.20
CA GLU A 124 15.44 0.72 -2.08
C GLU A 124 16.21 0.77 -0.75
N ALA A 125 15.54 0.48 0.37
CA ALA A 125 16.19 0.44 1.67
C ALA A 125 17.26 -0.66 1.78
N TYR A 126 17.10 -1.78 1.05
CA TYR A 126 18.06 -2.88 1.07
C TYR A 126 19.30 -2.61 0.22
N GLU A 127 19.19 -1.78 -0.83
CA GLU A 127 20.28 -1.47 -1.76
C GLU A 127 21.23 -0.35 -1.27
N GLN A 128 20.83 0.43 -0.26
CA GLN A 128 21.62 1.52 0.33
C GLN A 128 22.58 1.05 1.44
#